data_AF-A0A812M5N3-F1
#
_entry.id   AF-A0A812M5N3-F1
#
_cell.length_a   1.000
_cell.length_b   1.000
_cell.length_c   1.000
_cell.angle_alpha   90.00
_cell.angle_beta   90.00
_cell.angle_gamma   90.00
#
_symmetry.space_group_name_H-M   'P 1'
#
loop_
_entity.id
_entity.type
_entity.pdbx_description
1 polymer ?
#
loop_
_entity_poly.entity_id
_entity_poly.type
_entity_poly.pdbx_seq_one_letter_code
_entity_poly.pdbx_strand_id
1 'polypeptide(L)'
;ARITSFSENTFETISWGRFCLLLLTYACRTAIASVLLVAGILWLARTTSISELMLNAVALNAILDVDEFLFVGMTPIKIQHAIQSLEPMRVKYSRRRSECESVVHFISLVALVSCTYLFQLGPLTEAMLSLKNELCGGNQGFVVGFNPETQLTHALNTPSSLDIGRNLTISELAVESHKATSPETTPGEFPAYLLFSTDKNTFSNDNTRSIELESGLVPFCIENEIMNPAGRYHNDTALIPWTSILIRNSAASVGLHDARSCEELRGMCSGVDSRLLRMVCGEACGCTDPYSSAWYKVAAHGCQPTCLQLAQASLSGGSCEDAANDEVWQAFWRIYPEAVSHYFSADVTQTILWPAASQTINAMLRDGCAALMQFPTDVMTTAEWCSGMPQLFRPLSALCPRSCGCGQRANLTHCPASCASGNSSN
;
A
#
# COMPACT_ATOMS: atom_id res chain seq x y z
N ALA A 1 -4.12 -16.96 -78.22
CA ALA A 1 -3.31 -17.11 -76.99
C ALA A 1 -1.84 -17.21 -77.39
N ARG A 2 -0.94 -16.37 -76.85
CA ARG A 2 0.50 -16.55 -77.09
C ARG A 2 0.95 -17.79 -76.32
N ILE A 3 1.27 -18.86 -77.05
CA ILE A 3 1.79 -20.11 -76.50
C ILE A 3 3.22 -19.85 -76.05
N THR A 4 3.60 -20.37 -74.89
CA THR A 4 4.99 -20.31 -74.41
C THR A 4 5.89 -21.10 -75.35
N SER A 5 6.83 -20.42 -76.02
CA SER A 5 7.86 -21.07 -76.85
C SER A 5 9.14 -21.27 -76.03
N PHE A 6 9.64 -22.50 -76.00
CA PHE A 6 10.91 -22.87 -75.40
C PHE A 6 11.78 -23.48 -76.50
N SER A 7 12.87 -22.79 -76.86
CA SER A 7 13.79 -23.21 -77.91
C SER A 7 15.22 -23.09 -77.38
N GLU A 8 16.05 -24.09 -77.66
CA GLU A 8 17.49 -24.08 -77.32
C GLU A 8 17.79 -23.73 -75.85
N ASN A 9 17.03 -24.30 -74.91
CA ASN A 9 17.17 -24.03 -73.47
C ASN A 9 16.89 -22.58 -73.04
N THR A 10 16.31 -21.75 -73.90
CA THR A 10 15.94 -20.36 -73.60
C THR A 10 14.44 -20.10 -73.77
N PHE A 11 13.89 -19.22 -72.94
CA PHE A 11 12.50 -18.78 -73.03
C PHE A 11 12.39 -17.58 -73.98
N GLU A 12 11.90 -17.79 -75.20
CA GLU A 12 11.72 -16.68 -76.15
C GLU A 12 10.46 -15.85 -75.85
N THR A 13 9.36 -16.50 -75.47
CA THR A 13 8.10 -15.81 -75.15
C THR A 13 7.35 -16.51 -74.01
N ILE A 14 6.86 -15.71 -73.07
CA ILE A 14 6.04 -16.21 -71.95
C ILE A 14 4.57 -15.86 -72.15
N SER A 15 3.66 -16.79 -71.89
CA SER A 15 2.21 -16.52 -71.93
C SER A 15 1.83 -15.57 -70.79
N TRP A 16 0.86 -14.69 -71.02
CA TRP A 16 0.36 -13.75 -70.01
C TRP A 16 -0.12 -14.44 -68.72
N GLY A 17 -0.77 -15.60 -68.83
CA GLY A 17 -1.22 -16.36 -67.66
C GLY A 17 -0.08 -16.82 -66.76
N ARG A 18 1.01 -17.38 -67.32
CA ARG A 18 2.20 -17.76 -66.55
C ARG A 18 2.94 -16.56 -65.97
N PHE A 19 3.02 -15.46 -66.71
CA PHE A 19 3.60 -14.22 -66.18
C PHE A 19 2.81 -13.68 -64.99
N CYS A 20 1.47 -13.67 -65.10
CA CYS A 20 0.58 -13.27 -64.01
C CYS A 20 0.73 -14.20 -62.79
N LEU A 21 0.83 -15.53 -63.01
CA LEU A 21 1.07 -16.49 -61.93
C LEU A 21 2.42 -16.28 -61.25
N LEU A 22 3.49 -16.02 -62.02
CA LEU A 22 4.80 -15.68 -61.48
C LEU A 22 4.74 -14.40 -60.66
N LEU A 23 4.16 -13.33 -61.21
CA LEU A 23 3.99 -12.05 -60.52
C LEU A 23 3.18 -12.21 -59.22
N LEU A 24 2.09 -12.98 -59.26
CA LEU A 24 1.28 -13.30 -58.09
C LEU A 24 2.09 -14.07 -57.05
N THR A 25 2.87 -15.07 -57.47
CA THR A 25 3.72 -15.85 -56.56
C THR A 25 4.79 -14.97 -55.91
N TYR A 26 5.43 -14.08 -56.68
CA TYR A 26 6.37 -13.09 -56.14
C TYR A 26 5.69 -12.12 -55.18
N ALA A 27 4.50 -11.62 -55.51
CA ALA A 27 3.73 -10.75 -54.63
C ALA A 27 3.37 -11.44 -53.31
N CYS A 28 2.90 -12.69 -53.35
CA CYS A 28 2.63 -13.50 -52.16
C CYS A 28 3.89 -13.73 -51.33
N ARG A 29 5.03 -14.06 -51.95
CA ARG A 29 6.30 -14.22 -51.24
C ARG A 29 6.76 -12.92 -50.57
N THR A 30 6.69 -11.80 -51.26
CA THR A 30 7.02 -10.49 -50.70
C THR A 30 6.09 -10.14 -49.54
N ALA A 31 4.79 -10.41 -49.67
CA ALA A 31 3.83 -10.17 -48.58
C ALA A 31 4.15 -11.01 -47.34
N ILE A 32 4.43 -12.31 -47.52
CA ILE A 32 4.83 -13.21 -46.41
C ILE A 32 6.13 -12.70 -45.77
N ALA A 33 7.14 -12.35 -46.57
CA ALA A 33 8.41 -11.83 -46.08
C ALA A 33 8.24 -10.51 -45.31
N SER A 34 7.39 -9.60 -45.78
CA SER A 34 7.08 -8.35 -45.08
C SER A 34 6.36 -8.60 -43.75
N VAL A 35 5.41 -9.54 -43.71
CA VAL A 35 4.73 -9.92 -42.46
C VAL A 35 5.72 -10.54 -41.47
N LEU A 36 6.58 -11.45 -41.93
CA LEU A 36 7.62 -12.07 -41.10
C LEU A 36 8.63 -11.05 -40.59
N LEU A 37 9.02 -10.07 -41.42
CA LEU A 37 9.91 -8.99 -41.02
C LEU A 37 9.29 -8.14 -39.90
N VAL A 38 8.05 -7.70 -40.07
CA VAL A 38 7.34 -6.89 -39.06
C VAL A 38 7.11 -7.69 -37.77
N ALA A 39 6.67 -8.94 -37.90
CA ALA A 39 6.48 -9.83 -36.75
C ALA A 39 7.81 -10.09 -36.01
N GLY A 40 8.90 -10.33 -36.74
CA GLY A 40 10.24 -10.53 -36.18
C GLY A 40 10.76 -9.28 -35.47
N ILE A 41 10.58 -8.10 -36.06
CA ILE A 41 10.92 -6.81 -35.43
C ILE A 41 10.13 -6.63 -34.12
N LEU A 42 8.81 -6.84 -34.15
CA LEU A 42 7.96 -6.69 -32.96
C LEU A 42 8.32 -7.69 -31.87
N TRP A 43 8.65 -8.92 -32.26
CA TRP A 43 9.05 -9.97 -31.34
C TRP A 43 10.41 -9.70 -30.70
N LEU A 44 11.41 -9.28 -31.50
CA LEU A 44 12.72 -8.87 -31.00
C LEU A 44 12.60 -7.65 -30.07
N ALA A 45 11.81 -6.65 -30.44
CA ALA A 45 11.59 -5.46 -29.62
C ALA A 45 10.96 -5.79 -28.25
N ARG A 46 10.13 -6.85 -28.16
CA ARG A 46 9.51 -7.28 -26.89
C ARG A 46 10.42 -8.14 -26.00
N THR A 47 11.54 -8.60 -26.51
CA THR A 47 12.46 -9.47 -25.74
C THR A 47 13.35 -8.59 -24.86
N THR A 48 13.09 -8.56 -23.56
CA THR A 48 13.83 -7.70 -22.60
C THR A 48 15.14 -8.33 -22.11
N SER A 49 15.35 -9.63 -22.38
CA SER A 49 16.54 -10.37 -21.96
C SER A 49 17.57 -10.52 -23.08
N ILE A 50 18.81 -10.11 -22.82
CA ILE A 50 19.94 -10.24 -23.76
C ILE A 50 20.24 -11.73 -24.06
N SER A 51 20.09 -12.62 -23.08
CA SER A 51 20.34 -14.05 -23.29
C SER A 51 19.31 -14.67 -24.22
N GLU A 52 18.04 -14.25 -24.11
CA GLU A 52 16.97 -14.70 -25.01
C GLU A 52 17.19 -14.19 -26.43
N LEU A 53 17.58 -12.92 -26.59
CA LEU A 53 17.94 -12.37 -27.91
C LEU A 53 19.05 -13.16 -28.59
N MET A 54 20.10 -13.55 -27.84
CA MET A 54 21.20 -14.34 -28.39
C MET A 54 20.74 -15.75 -28.78
N LEU A 55 19.95 -16.41 -27.95
CA LEU A 55 19.44 -17.76 -28.20
C LEU A 55 18.47 -17.78 -29.39
N ASN A 56 17.66 -16.75 -29.51
CA ASN A 56 16.73 -16.53 -30.61
C ASN A 56 17.46 -16.31 -31.95
N ALA A 57 18.56 -15.54 -31.95
CA ALA A 57 19.38 -15.33 -33.14
C ALA A 57 20.03 -16.64 -33.61
N VAL A 58 20.54 -17.46 -32.67
CA VAL A 58 21.11 -18.78 -33.00
C VAL A 58 20.04 -19.73 -33.55
N ALA A 59 18.85 -19.78 -32.94
CA ALA A 59 17.75 -20.61 -33.40
C ALA A 59 17.27 -20.21 -34.81
N LEU A 60 17.21 -18.91 -35.11
CA LEU A 60 16.85 -18.42 -36.43
C LEU A 60 17.86 -18.85 -37.50
N ASN A 61 19.16 -18.79 -37.19
CA ASN A 61 20.19 -19.28 -38.11
C ASN A 61 20.02 -20.78 -38.39
N ALA A 62 19.74 -21.58 -37.37
CA ALA A 62 19.48 -23.01 -37.53
C ALA A 62 18.23 -23.31 -38.39
N ILE A 63 17.16 -22.52 -38.26
CA ILE A 63 15.95 -22.69 -39.08
C ILE A 63 16.23 -22.37 -40.56
N LEU A 64 17.05 -21.36 -40.83
CA LEU A 64 17.44 -21.02 -42.21
C LEU A 64 18.27 -22.15 -42.86
N ASP A 65 19.20 -22.74 -42.10
CA ASP A 65 19.97 -23.90 -42.58
C ASP A 65 19.05 -25.11 -42.86
N VAL A 66 18.02 -25.32 -42.03
CA VAL A 66 17.04 -26.40 -42.23
C VAL A 66 16.17 -26.15 -43.48
N ASP A 67 15.79 -24.92 -43.78
CA ASP A 67 15.06 -24.59 -45.01
C ASP A 67 15.89 -24.91 -46.26
N GLU A 68 17.21 -24.61 -46.23
CA GLU A 68 18.13 -24.97 -47.31
C GLU A 68 18.21 -26.50 -47.48
N PHE A 69 18.34 -27.25 -46.38
CA PHE A 69 18.35 -28.72 -46.45
C PHE A 69 17.04 -29.31 -46.94
N LEU A 70 15.89 -28.77 -46.52
CA LEU A 70 14.58 -29.18 -47.00
C LEU A 70 14.43 -28.90 -48.49
N PHE A 71 14.87 -27.72 -48.96
CA PHE A 71 14.85 -27.40 -50.38
C PHE A 71 15.70 -28.38 -51.19
N VAL A 72 16.93 -28.69 -50.75
CA VAL A 72 17.82 -29.65 -51.41
C VAL A 72 17.24 -31.07 -51.37
N GLY A 73 16.67 -31.50 -50.24
CA GLY A 73 16.13 -32.85 -50.07
C GLY A 73 14.79 -33.09 -50.77
N MET A 74 13.92 -32.08 -50.84
CA MET A 74 12.57 -32.23 -51.39
C MET A 74 12.48 -31.89 -52.88
N THR A 75 13.46 -31.19 -53.45
CA THR A 75 13.46 -30.89 -54.90
C THR A 75 13.88 -32.13 -55.70
N PRO A 76 13.05 -32.67 -56.60
CA PRO A 76 13.39 -33.84 -57.40
C PRO A 76 14.67 -33.63 -58.21
N ILE A 77 15.53 -34.65 -58.27
CA ILE A 77 16.82 -34.62 -59.00
C ILE A 77 16.66 -34.14 -60.45
N LYS A 78 15.56 -34.49 -61.10
CA LYS A 78 15.24 -34.02 -62.47
C LYS A 78 15.06 -32.51 -62.55
N ILE A 79 14.43 -31.91 -61.54
CA ILE A 79 14.25 -30.46 -61.45
C ILE A 79 15.57 -29.80 -61.08
N GLN A 80 16.39 -30.40 -60.20
CA GLN A 80 17.73 -29.89 -59.90
C GLN A 80 18.61 -29.87 -61.15
N HIS A 81 18.64 -30.95 -61.93
CA HIS A 81 19.36 -30.97 -63.20
C HIS A 81 18.78 -29.99 -64.21
N ALA A 82 17.46 -29.84 -64.28
CA ALA A 82 16.83 -28.83 -65.12
C ALA A 82 17.27 -27.42 -64.72
N ILE A 83 17.22 -27.07 -63.43
CA ILE A 83 17.67 -25.78 -62.89
C ILE A 83 19.15 -25.55 -63.15
N GLN A 84 20.01 -26.56 -62.95
CA GLN A 84 21.44 -26.47 -63.24
C GLN A 84 21.74 -26.30 -64.74
N SER A 85 20.87 -26.83 -65.61
CA SER A 85 20.98 -26.71 -67.07
C SER A 85 20.37 -25.44 -67.65
N LEU A 86 19.63 -24.65 -66.84
CA LEU A 86 19.07 -23.38 -67.30
C LEU A 86 20.20 -22.37 -67.51
N GLU A 87 20.37 -21.89 -68.73
CA GLU A 87 21.28 -20.79 -69.01
C GLU A 87 20.74 -19.52 -68.34
N PRO A 88 21.57 -18.76 -67.60
CA PRO A 88 21.12 -17.56 -66.89
C PRO A 88 20.49 -16.56 -67.87
N MET A 89 19.26 -16.13 -67.57
CA MET A 89 18.52 -15.19 -68.41
C MET A 89 19.31 -13.87 -68.51
N ARG A 90 19.84 -13.57 -69.71
CA ARG A 90 20.60 -12.34 -69.96
C ARG A 90 19.67 -11.13 -70.02
N VAL A 91 19.27 -10.64 -68.85
CA VAL A 91 18.55 -9.38 -68.73
C VAL A 91 19.53 -8.24 -69.02
N LYS A 92 19.24 -7.38 -70.00
CA LYS A 92 20.04 -6.17 -70.25
C LYS A 92 19.80 -5.17 -69.11
N TYR A 93 20.58 -5.28 -68.04
CA TYR A 93 20.56 -4.32 -66.95
C TYR A 93 21.17 -3.01 -67.43
N SER A 94 20.39 -1.93 -67.37
CA SER A 94 20.92 -0.58 -67.50
C SER A 94 21.69 -0.23 -66.22
N ARG A 95 22.90 0.32 -66.35
CA ARG A 95 23.73 0.76 -65.21
C ARG A 95 22.96 1.67 -64.24
N ARG A 96 22.16 2.60 -64.77
CA ARG A 96 21.31 3.50 -63.96
C ARG A 96 20.24 2.77 -63.15
N ARG A 97 19.71 1.65 -63.66
CA ARG A 97 18.70 0.85 -62.95
C ARG A 97 19.32 0.15 -61.74
N SER A 98 20.50 -0.44 -61.91
CA SER A 98 21.23 -1.10 -60.82
C SER A 98 21.64 -0.11 -59.72
N GLU A 99 22.12 1.08 -60.10
CA GLU A 99 22.45 2.13 -59.13
C GLU A 99 21.20 2.61 -58.36
N CYS A 100 20.07 2.81 -59.05
CA CYS A 100 18.81 3.17 -58.40
C CYS A 100 18.31 2.08 -57.46
N GLU A 101 18.38 0.82 -57.86
CA GLU A 101 17.99 -0.34 -57.05
C GLU A 101 18.80 -0.41 -55.76
N SER A 102 20.13 -0.28 -55.84
CA SER A 102 21.00 -0.23 -54.65
C SER A 102 20.67 0.94 -53.73
N VAL A 103 20.41 2.13 -54.29
CA VAL A 103 20.03 3.32 -53.49
C VAL A 103 18.68 3.11 -52.80
N VAL A 104 17.69 2.54 -53.50
CA VAL A 104 16.38 2.23 -52.90
C VAL A 104 16.52 1.21 -51.78
N HIS A 105 17.33 0.16 -51.95
CA HIS A 105 17.60 -0.82 -50.89
C HIS A 105 18.28 -0.18 -49.68
N PHE A 106 19.26 0.68 -49.90
CA PHE A 106 19.95 1.39 -48.82
C PHE A 106 18.99 2.32 -48.05
N ILE A 107 18.21 3.14 -48.76
CA ILE A 107 17.23 4.04 -48.15
C ILE A 107 16.17 3.24 -47.38
N SER A 108 15.68 2.13 -47.95
CA SER A 108 14.72 1.25 -47.29
C SER A 108 15.28 0.65 -46.00
N LEU A 109 16.54 0.25 -45.98
CA LEU A 109 17.19 -0.32 -44.80
C LEU A 109 17.36 0.73 -43.70
N VAL A 110 17.84 1.93 -44.06
CA VAL A 110 17.97 3.04 -43.10
C VAL A 110 16.61 3.42 -42.54
N ALA A 111 15.59 3.56 -43.40
CA ALA A 111 14.24 3.89 -42.97
C ALA A 111 13.65 2.82 -42.04
N LEU A 112 13.85 1.54 -42.35
CA LEU A 112 13.41 0.43 -41.50
C LEU A 112 14.08 0.50 -40.13
N VAL A 113 15.42 0.58 -40.07
CA VAL A 113 16.17 0.64 -38.81
C VAL A 113 15.77 1.87 -37.99
N SER A 114 15.75 3.06 -38.58
CA SER A 114 15.35 4.29 -37.89
C SER A 114 13.90 4.23 -37.39
N CYS A 115 12.97 3.69 -38.19
CA CYS A 115 11.57 3.51 -37.79
C CYS A 115 11.47 2.55 -36.59
N THR A 116 12.13 1.40 -36.64
CA THR A 116 12.14 0.45 -35.51
C THR A 116 12.74 1.05 -34.24
N TYR A 117 13.83 1.81 -34.36
CA TYR A 117 14.44 2.49 -33.23
C TYR A 117 13.51 3.54 -32.62
N LEU A 118 12.98 4.46 -33.43
CA LEU A 118 12.19 5.59 -32.94
C LEU A 118 10.81 5.17 -32.42
N PHE A 119 10.13 4.22 -33.07
CA PHE A 119 8.75 3.86 -32.71
C PHE A 119 8.63 2.68 -31.74
N GLN A 120 9.64 1.80 -31.66
CA GLN A 120 9.58 0.62 -30.78
C GLN A 120 10.62 0.71 -29.66
N LEU A 121 11.90 0.89 -30.01
CA LEU A 121 13.00 0.74 -29.05
C LEU A 121 13.11 1.95 -28.10
N GLY A 122 12.92 3.17 -28.61
CA GLY A 122 12.95 4.40 -27.82
C GLY A 122 11.91 4.40 -26.68
N PRO A 123 10.61 4.29 -26.99
CA PRO A 123 9.55 4.25 -25.97
C PRO A 123 9.72 3.12 -24.96
N LEU A 124 10.19 1.94 -25.41
CA LEU A 124 10.46 0.83 -24.50
C LEU A 124 11.63 1.12 -23.54
N THR A 125 12.68 1.78 -24.04
CA THR A 125 13.84 2.16 -23.22
C THR A 125 13.43 3.20 -22.18
N GLU A 126 12.65 4.20 -22.56
CA GLU A 126 12.09 5.19 -21.65
C GLU A 126 11.19 4.53 -20.59
N ALA A 127 10.30 3.61 -21.00
CA ALA A 127 9.45 2.87 -20.07
C ALA A 127 10.28 2.00 -19.11
N MET A 128 11.34 1.34 -19.59
CA MET A 128 12.24 0.54 -18.75
C MET A 128 13.08 1.41 -17.80
N LEU A 129 13.49 2.60 -18.23
CA LEU A 129 14.18 3.57 -17.38
C LEU A 129 13.25 4.18 -16.33
N SER A 130 12.01 4.50 -16.71
CA SER A 130 10.97 4.95 -15.79
C SER A 130 10.66 3.87 -14.75
N LEU A 131 10.46 2.62 -15.19
CA LEU A 131 10.25 1.49 -14.29
C LEU A 131 11.48 1.21 -13.42
N LYS A 132 12.69 1.37 -13.95
CA LYS A 132 13.92 1.32 -13.15
C LYS A 132 13.97 2.47 -12.13
N ASN A 133 13.55 3.68 -12.49
CA ASN A 133 13.52 4.82 -11.57
C ASN A 133 12.41 4.67 -10.52
N GLU A 134 11.28 4.04 -10.84
CA GLU A 134 10.26 3.71 -9.85
C GLU A 134 10.69 2.55 -8.95
N LEU A 135 11.35 1.52 -9.48
CA LEU A 135 11.75 0.36 -8.68
C LEU A 135 13.06 0.55 -7.91
N CYS A 136 13.96 1.35 -8.46
CA CYS A 136 15.34 1.52 -8.01
C CYS A 136 15.76 2.99 -7.91
N GLY A 137 14.88 3.96 -8.11
CA GLY A 137 15.17 5.37 -7.80
C GLY A 137 15.04 5.65 -6.31
N GLY A 138 15.25 6.91 -5.93
CA GLY A 138 15.11 7.36 -4.54
C GLY A 138 16.24 6.92 -3.61
N ASN A 139 16.05 7.17 -2.32
CA ASN A 139 16.98 6.75 -1.29
C ASN A 139 16.81 5.25 -1.01
N GLN A 140 17.79 4.42 -1.35
CA GLN A 140 17.75 2.98 -1.07
C GLN A 140 18.39 2.60 0.27
N GLY A 141 18.99 3.55 0.98
CA GLY A 141 19.74 3.32 2.21
C GLY A 141 18.90 3.51 3.45
N PHE A 142 17.79 2.78 3.62
CA PHE A 142 17.03 2.79 4.86
C PHE A 142 16.31 1.45 5.11
N VAL A 143 15.99 1.20 6.38
CA VAL A 143 15.12 0.10 6.82
C VAL A 143 13.86 0.66 7.43
N VAL A 144 12.75 -0.07 7.33
CA VAL A 144 11.46 0.29 7.90
C VAL A 144 11.05 -0.75 8.92
N GLY A 145 10.49 -0.31 10.03
CA GLY A 145 9.84 -1.14 11.04
C GLY A 145 8.44 -0.61 11.30
N PHE A 146 7.46 -1.51 11.34
CA PHE A 146 6.12 -1.19 11.81
C PHE A 146 5.96 -1.70 13.23
N ASN A 147 5.58 -0.81 14.14
CA ASN A 147 5.25 -1.19 15.50
C ASN A 147 3.73 -1.45 15.58
N PRO A 148 3.29 -2.70 15.78
CA PRO A 148 1.87 -3.03 15.84
C PRO A 148 1.17 -2.46 17.09
N GLU A 149 1.90 -2.16 18.17
CA GLU A 149 1.31 -1.60 19.38
C GLU A 149 1.04 -0.10 19.27
N THR A 150 2.00 0.67 18.74
CA THR A 150 1.85 2.12 18.53
C THR A 150 1.22 2.47 17.20
N GLN A 151 1.15 1.52 16.27
CA GLN A 151 0.68 1.69 14.90
C GLN A 151 1.48 2.73 14.10
N LEU A 152 2.73 2.95 14.50
CA LEU A 152 3.67 3.84 13.83
C LEU A 152 4.63 3.07 12.95
N THR A 153 4.99 3.72 11.84
CA THR A 153 6.01 3.23 10.92
C THR A 153 7.29 4.04 11.11
N HIS A 154 8.31 3.40 11.65
CA HIS A 154 9.63 4.00 11.85
C HIS A 154 10.55 3.63 10.69
N ALA A 155 11.44 4.56 10.33
CA ALA A 155 12.50 4.32 9.37
C ALA A 155 13.86 4.62 9.99
N LEU A 156 14.90 3.92 9.56
CA LEU A 156 16.27 4.20 9.95
C LEU A 156 17.14 4.22 8.69
N ASN A 157 17.85 5.32 8.46
CA ASN A 157 18.83 5.37 7.38
C ASN A 157 19.94 4.35 7.64
N THR A 158 20.12 3.41 6.72
CA THR A 158 21.24 2.47 6.73
C THR A 158 22.42 3.09 6.01
N PRO A 159 23.66 2.90 6.50
CA PRO A 159 24.84 3.25 5.71
C PRO A 159 24.80 2.53 4.36
N SER A 160 25.28 3.19 3.31
CA SER A 160 25.26 2.70 1.92
C SER A 160 25.86 1.30 1.83
N SER A 161 25.15 0.40 1.16
CA SER A 161 25.35 -1.06 1.07
C SER A 161 26.59 -1.54 0.30
N LEU A 162 27.69 -0.81 0.34
CA LEU A 162 28.97 -1.30 -0.19
C LEU A 162 29.57 -2.47 0.63
N ASP A 163 28.92 -2.95 1.71
CA ASP A 163 29.55 -3.91 2.63
C ASP A 163 28.80 -5.19 3.03
N ILE A 164 27.52 -5.45 2.68
CA ILE A 164 26.82 -6.59 3.32
C ILE A 164 25.92 -7.41 2.37
N GLY A 165 26.28 -8.68 2.17
CA GLY A 165 25.60 -9.64 1.29
C GLY A 165 24.46 -10.45 1.93
N ARG A 166 23.32 -10.50 1.21
CA ARG A 166 22.27 -11.54 1.03
C ARG A 166 21.57 -12.20 2.26
N ASN A 167 20.27 -11.93 2.41
CA ASN A 167 19.09 -12.81 2.17
C ASN A 167 17.79 -12.11 2.62
N LEU A 168 16.84 -11.86 1.70
CA LEU A 168 15.67 -11.02 1.96
C LEU A 168 14.54 -11.77 2.71
N THR A 169 13.87 -11.05 3.61
CA THR A 169 12.86 -11.40 4.60
C THR A 169 11.51 -10.75 4.23
N ILE A 170 10.43 -11.09 4.94
CA ILE A 170 9.06 -10.60 4.66
C ILE A 170 8.97 -9.05 4.79
N SER A 171 9.82 -8.45 5.62
CA SER A 171 9.94 -6.99 5.74
C SER A 171 10.57 -6.34 4.50
N GLU A 172 11.47 -7.04 3.81
CA GLU A 172 12.03 -6.61 2.52
C GLU A 172 11.01 -6.70 1.38
N LEU A 173 9.98 -7.55 1.53
CA LEU A 173 8.80 -7.58 0.66
C LEU A 173 7.87 -6.38 0.91
N ALA A 174 7.76 -5.89 2.15
CA ALA A 174 6.98 -4.68 2.47
C ALA A 174 7.67 -3.40 1.95
N VAL A 175 9.00 -3.33 2.01
CA VAL A 175 9.83 -2.28 1.37
C VAL A 175 9.68 -2.29 -0.16
N GLU A 176 9.45 -3.46 -0.77
CA GLU A 176 9.12 -3.57 -2.19
C GLU A 176 7.84 -2.81 -2.56
N SER A 177 6.83 -2.80 -1.67
CA SER A 177 5.54 -2.14 -1.93
C SER A 177 5.59 -0.61 -1.85
N HIS A 178 6.60 -0.03 -1.19
CA HIS A 178 6.76 1.42 -1.03
C HIS A 178 7.68 2.07 -2.10
N LYS A 179 8.23 1.27 -3.02
CA LYS A 179 9.14 1.71 -4.09
C LYS A 179 8.56 2.80 -5.00
N ALA A 180 7.24 2.87 -5.18
CA ALA A 180 6.63 3.69 -6.24
C ALA A 180 6.52 5.21 -5.98
N THR A 181 7.04 5.76 -4.88
CA THR A 181 7.12 7.23 -4.72
C THR A 181 8.37 7.80 -5.37
N SER A 182 8.35 7.85 -6.71
CA SER A 182 9.34 8.54 -7.55
C SER A 182 9.28 10.07 -7.34
N PRO A 183 10.41 10.76 -7.12
CA PRO A 183 10.50 12.20 -6.93
C PRO A 183 10.48 13.03 -8.24
N GLU A 184 9.98 12.51 -9.36
CA GLU A 184 9.93 13.28 -10.61
C GLU A 184 8.92 14.45 -10.63
N THR A 185 8.15 14.71 -9.56
CA THR A 185 7.44 16.00 -9.41
C THR A 185 7.53 16.57 -8.00
N THR A 186 8.75 16.99 -7.63
CA THR A 186 9.17 17.63 -6.38
C THR A 186 9.27 16.70 -5.15
N PRO A 187 10.45 16.65 -4.49
CA PRO A 187 10.54 16.05 -3.17
C PRO A 187 9.65 16.87 -2.25
N GLY A 188 8.57 16.27 -1.75
CA GLY A 188 7.96 16.79 -0.53
C GLY A 188 9.06 16.87 0.53
N GLU A 189 9.12 17.98 1.25
CA GLU A 189 10.17 18.27 2.23
C GLU A 189 10.22 17.20 3.35
N PHE A 190 9.16 16.38 3.50
CA PHE A 190 9.02 15.33 4.50
C PHE A 190 8.32 14.06 3.97
N PRO A 191 8.70 12.86 4.44
CA PRO A 191 7.99 11.61 4.13
C PRO A 191 6.55 11.65 4.66
N ALA A 192 5.59 11.08 3.92
CA ALA A 192 4.18 11.15 4.31
C ALA A 192 3.78 10.23 5.49
N TYR A 193 4.47 9.09 5.66
CA TYR A 193 4.12 8.07 6.65
C TYR A 193 5.28 7.65 7.56
N LEU A 194 6.52 8.07 7.27
CA LEU A 194 7.70 7.54 7.94
C LEU A 194 8.24 8.51 8.98
N LEU A 195 8.43 8.04 10.21
CA LEU A 195 9.19 8.75 11.24
C LEU A 195 10.61 8.20 11.26
N PHE A 196 11.60 9.04 10.96
CA PHE A 196 12.99 8.60 10.95
C PHE A 196 13.57 8.62 12.38
N SER A 197 13.99 7.45 12.86
CA SER A 197 14.75 7.32 14.10
C SER A 197 16.20 7.79 13.89
N THR A 198 16.79 8.38 14.93
CA THR A 198 18.14 8.97 14.86
C THR A 198 19.26 7.93 14.75
N ASP A 199 19.05 6.76 15.32
CA ASP A 199 20.04 5.69 15.42
C ASP A 199 19.38 4.31 15.59
N LYS A 200 20.20 3.25 15.51
CA LYS A 200 19.74 1.86 15.58
C LYS A 200 19.07 1.49 16.90
N ASN A 201 19.56 2.00 18.03
CA ASN A 201 18.98 1.67 19.33
C ASN A 201 17.63 2.37 19.49
N THR A 202 17.54 3.64 19.08
CA THR A 202 16.28 4.38 19.04
C THR A 202 15.28 3.70 18.12
N PHE A 203 15.68 3.29 16.91
CA PHE A 203 14.82 2.52 16.00
C PHE A 203 14.31 1.20 16.62
N SER A 204 15.19 0.44 17.28
CA SER A 204 14.78 -0.80 17.97
C SER A 204 13.82 -0.55 19.11
N ASN A 205 14.05 0.52 19.89
CA ASN A 205 13.18 0.93 20.98
C ASN A 205 11.83 1.42 20.44
N ASP A 206 11.84 2.26 19.41
CA ASP A 206 10.64 2.79 18.75
C ASP A 206 9.77 1.65 18.19
N ASN A 207 10.39 0.61 17.62
CA ASN A 207 9.69 -0.57 17.10
C ASN A 207 9.08 -1.50 18.16
N THR A 208 9.50 -1.40 19.42
CA THR A 208 9.06 -2.28 20.52
C THR A 208 8.36 -1.54 21.65
N ARG A 209 8.26 -0.21 21.55
CA ARG A 209 7.62 0.65 22.54
C ARG A 209 6.11 0.40 22.56
N SER A 210 5.51 0.40 23.75
CA SER A 210 4.06 0.35 23.89
C SER A 210 3.43 1.70 23.65
N ILE A 211 2.15 1.71 23.23
CA ILE A 211 1.40 2.97 23.06
C ILE A 211 1.27 3.74 24.39
N GLU A 212 1.25 3.05 25.53
CA GLU A 212 1.22 3.71 26.85
C GLU A 212 2.44 4.61 27.04
N LEU A 213 3.63 4.05 26.79
CA LEU A 213 4.88 4.79 26.92
C LEU A 213 4.97 5.89 25.86
N GLU A 214 4.60 5.60 24.60
CA GLU A 214 4.61 6.59 23.51
C GLU A 214 3.70 7.79 23.81
N SER A 215 2.46 7.53 24.24
CA SER A 215 1.49 8.58 24.57
C SER A 215 1.95 9.45 25.74
N GLY A 216 2.81 8.92 26.63
CA GLY A 216 3.40 9.63 27.75
C GLY A 216 4.62 10.48 27.40
N LEU A 217 5.26 10.27 26.24
CA LEU A 217 6.40 11.08 25.78
C LEU A 217 5.97 12.47 25.27
N VAL A 218 4.71 12.61 24.87
CA VAL A 218 4.17 13.87 24.36
C VAL A 218 3.52 14.64 25.52
N PRO A 219 4.08 15.78 25.96
CA PRO A 219 3.65 16.45 27.19
C PRO A 219 2.36 17.27 27.04
N PHE A 220 1.65 17.14 25.92
CA PHE A 220 0.46 17.91 25.59
C PHE A 220 -0.56 17.06 24.82
N CYS A 221 -1.81 17.50 24.80
CA CYS A 221 -2.86 16.87 23.99
C CYS A 221 -2.73 17.36 22.54
N ILE A 222 -2.33 16.49 21.60
CA ILE A 222 -1.95 16.87 20.22
C ILE A 222 -3.06 17.64 19.52
N GLU A 223 -4.28 17.13 19.56
CA GLU A 223 -5.42 17.75 18.89
C GLU A 223 -5.70 19.17 19.42
N ASN A 224 -5.72 19.35 20.75
CA ASN A 224 -6.01 20.64 21.38
C ASN A 224 -4.90 21.67 21.20
N GLU A 225 -3.64 21.25 21.22
CA GLU A 225 -2.52 22.19 21.28
C GLU A 225 -1.87 22.45 19.91
N ILE A 226 -1.91 21.49 18.98
CA ILE A 226 -1.34 21.63 17.64
C ILE A 226 -2.44 21.74 16.58
N MET A 227 -3.45 20.86 16.58
CA MET A 227 -4.41 20.82 15.47
C MET A 227 -5.49 21.90 15.58
N ASN A 228 -5.88 22.26 16.80
CA ASN A 228 -6.85 23.31 17.06
C ASN A 228 -6.25 24.70 16.72
N PRO A 229 -6.95 25.55 15.93
CA PRO A 229 -6.49 26.91 15.64
C PRO A 229 -6.22 27.80 16.86
N ALA A 230 -6.84 27.49 18.00
CA ALA A 230 -6.64 28.19 19.28
C ALA A 230 -5.49 27.59 20.12
N GLY A 231 -4.92 26.46 19.70
CA GLY A 231 -3.85 25.75 20.41
C GLY A 231 -2.53 26.52 20.39
N ARG A 232 -1.70 26.34 21.43
CA ARG A 232 -0.44 27.09 21.59
C ARG A 232 0.57 26.82 20.47
N TYR A 233 0.56 25.61 19.92
CA TYR A 233 1.53 25.12 18.94
C TYR A 233 0.94 25.02 17.52
N HIS A 234 -0.23 25.61 17.27
CA HIS A 234 -0.91 25.49 15.97
C HIS A 234 -0.08 25.94 14.77
N ASN A 235 0.75 26.97 14.96
CA ASN A 235 1.60 27.54 13.92
C ASN A 235 3.08 27.09 14.05
N ASP A 236 3.37 26.06 14.84
CA ASP A 236 4.73 25.56 14.99
C ASP A 236 5.15 24.74 13.75
N THR A 237 6.10 25.28 12.99
CA THR A 237 6.55 24.70 11.72
C THR A 237 7.26 23.36 11.86
N ALA A 238 7.77 23.01 13.05
CA ALA A 238 8.40 21.72 13.31
C ALA A 238 7.36 20.65 13.68
N LEU A 239 6.31 21.03 14.42
CA LEU A 239 5.30 20.09 14.91
C LEU A 239 4.21 19.77 13.87
N ILE A 240 3.91 20.69 12.95
CA ILE A 240 2.89 20.47 11.91
C ILE A 240 3.24 19.26 11.00
N PRO A 241 4.45 19.16 10.40
CA PRO A 241 4.80 18.03 9.55
C PRO A 241 4.78 16.70 10.32
N TRP A 242 5.31 16.69 11.53
CA TRP A 242 5.30 15.52 12.41
C TRP A 242 3.87 15.06 12.72
N THR A 243 2.99 15.97 13.13
CA THR A 243 1.58 15.66 13.41
C THR A 243 0.86 15.15 12.16
N SER A 244 1.18 15.71 10.99
CA SER A 244 0.60 15.25 9.72
C SER A 244 0.96 13.80 9.39
N ILE A 245 2.18 13.35 9.75
CA ILE A 245 2.61 11.95 9.60
C ILE A 245 1.83 11.06 10.55
N LEU A 246 1.61 11.51 11.80
CA LEU A 246 0.83 10.74 12.77
C LEU A 246 -0.64 10.58 12.36
N ILE A 247 -1.28 11.65 11.86
CA ILE A 247 -2.66 11.60 11.35
C ILE A 247 -2.75 10.63 10.15
N ARG A 248 -1.77 10.66 9.25
CA ARG A 248 -1.77 9.77 8.09
C ARG A 248 -1.59 8.30 8.49
N ASN A 249 -0.71 8.01 9.46
CA ASN A 249 -0.57 6.66 10.01
C ASN A 249 -1.85 6.22 10.74
N SER A 250 -2.47 7.10 11.54
CA SER A 250 -3.71 6.76 12.24
C SER A 250 -4.86 6.49 11.27
N ALA A 251 -5.00 7.32 10.24
CA ALA A 251 -5.96 7.15 9.16
C ALA A 251 -5.75 5.82 8.40
N ALA A 252 -4.51 5.50 8.05
CA ALA A 252 -4.17 4.23 7.41
C ALA A 252 -4.45 3.01 8.32
N SER A 253 -4.20 3.12 9.63
CA SER A 253 -4.42 2.03 10.59
C SER A 253 -5.89 1.62 10.73
N VAL A 254 -6.81 2.54 10.43
CA VAL A 254 -8.26 2.30 10.46
C VAL A 254 -8.88 2.14 9.06
N GLY A 255 -8.06 2.01 8.01
CA GLY A 255 -8.51 1.78 6.64
C GLY A 255 -9.04 3.02 5.90
N LEU A 256 -8.75 4.24 6.38
CA LEU A 256 -9.19 5.51 5.79
C LEU A 256 -8.00 6.33 5.23
N HIS A 257 -7.26 5.79 4.26
CA HIS A 257 -5.98 6.34 3.76
C HIS A 257 -6.01 7.82 3.32
N ASP A 258 -7.17 8.33 2.91
CA ASP A 258 -7.33 9.70 2.44
C ASP A 258 -7.69 10.71 3.52
N ALA A 259 -8.03 10.25 4.73
CA ALA A 259 -8.40 11.15 5.82
C ALA A 259 -7.20 12.02 6.26
N ARG A 260 -7.50 13.29 6.57
CA ARG A 260 -6.49 14.31 6.93
C ARG A 260 -6.84 15.06 8.21
N SER A 261 -8.00 14.80 8.81
CA SER A 261 -8.44 15.49 10.03
C SER A 261 -9.00 14.51 11.06
N CYS A 262 -8.94 14.90 12.33
CA CYS A 262 -9.55 14.14 13.43
C CYS A 262 -11.07 14.06 13.32
N GLU A 263 -11.70 15.06 12.69
CA GLU A 263 -13.15 15.09 12.45
C GLU A 263 -13.60 13.94 11.53
N GLU A 264 -12.89 13.73 10.42
CA GLU A 264 -13.15 12.63 9.47
C GLU A 264 -12.97 11.25 10.12
N LEU A 265 -12.12 11.16 11.14
CA LEU A 265 -11.75 9.91 11.82
C LEU A 265 -12.59 9.64 13.08
N ARG A 266 -13.43 10.57 13.54
CA ARG A 266 -14.17 10.48 14.81
C ARG A 266 -14.96 9.17 14.96
N GLY A 267 -15.59 8.69 13.88
CA GLY A 267 -16.37 7.46 13.87
C GLY A 267 -15.57 6.19 14.17
N MET A 268 -14.24 6.23 14.02
CA MET A 268 -13.36 5.08 14.21
C MET A 268 -12.79 4.99 15.64
N CYS A 269 -12.99 6.00 16.49
CA CYS A 269 -12.35 6.11 17.81
C CYS A 269 -12.67 5.00 18.82
N SER A 270 -13.75 4.24 18.61
CA SER A 270 -14.17 3.13 19.48
C SER A 270 -13.55 1.79 19.10
N GLY A 271 -12.93 1.68 17.92
CA GLY A 271 -12.28 0.46 17.45
C GLY A 271 -11.02 0.12 18.24
N VAL A 272 -10.70 -1.16 18.38
CA VAL A 272 -9.53 -1.57 19.16
C VAL A 272 -8.23 -1.13 18.51
N ASP A 273 -8.20 -1.16 17.18
CA ASP A 273 -7.10 -0.71 16.32
C ASP A 273 -7.03 0.82 16.17
N SER A 274 -7.72 1.59 17.02
CA SER A 274 -7.70 3.05 16.96
C SER A 274 -6.80 3.67 18.03
N ARG A 275 -5.71 3.00 18.40
CA ARG A 275 -4.81 3.42 19.50
C ARG A 275 -4.05 4.68 19.14
N LEU A 276 -3.40 4.68 17.98
CA LEU A 276 -2.71 5.85 17.46
C LEU A 276 -3.70 6.98 17.19
N LEU A 277 -4.88 6.65 16.68
CA LEU A 277 -5.94 7.62 16.47
C LEU A 277 -6.33 8.33 17.78
N ARG A 278 -6.51 7.60 18.89
CA ARG A 278 -6.78 8.21 20.21
C ARG A 278 -5.62 9.04 20.75
N MET A 279 -4.39 8.71 20.37
CA MET A 279 -3.20 9.49 20.75
C MET A 279 -3.14 10.83 20.01
N VAL A 280 -3.45 10.84 18.73
CA VAL A 280 -3.38 12.04 17.88
C VAL A 280 -4.64 12.89 18.03
N CYS A 281 -5.80 12.24 18.03
CA CYS A 281 -7.14 12.84 18.03
C CYS A 281 -7.81 12.66 19.39
N GLY A 282 -7.13 13.07 20.46
CA GLY A 282 -7.59 12.89 21.83
C GLY A 282 -8.94 13.55 22.11
N GLU A 283 -9.24 14.71 21.53
CA GLU A 283 -10.51 15.42 21.75
C GLU A 283 -11.64 14.82 20.92
N ALA A 284 -11.45 14.61 19.61
CA ALA A 284 -12.44 13.98 18.74
C ALA A 284 -12.78 12.56 19.21
N CYS A 285 -11.80 11.83 19.76
CA CYS A 285 -12.03 10.53 20.36
C CYS A 285 -12.54 10.57 21.80
N GLY A 286 -12.74 11.74 22.40
CA GLY A 286 -13.31 11.88 23.75
C GLY A 286 -12.38 11.50 24.90
N CYS A 287 -11.06 11.46 24.70
CA CYS A 287 -10.08 11.33 25.78
C CYS A 287 -10.06 12.56 26.72
N THR A 288 -10.49 13.73 26.23
CA THR A 288 -10.60 14.99 27.01
C THR A 288 -11.97 15.21 27.65
N ASP A 289 -12.96 14.39 27.29
CA ASP A 289 -14.33 14.48 27.80
C ASP A 289 -14.61 13.33 28.79
N PRO A 290 -14.81 13.59 30.09
CA PRO A 290 -15.06 12.57 31.10
C PRO A 290 -16.43 11.87 30.95
N TYR A 291 -17.32 12.36 30.07
CA TYR A 291 -18.66 11.79 29.83
C TYR A 291 -18.79 10.98 28.53
N SER A 292 -17.76 10.96 27.69
CA SER A 292 -17.68 10.06 26.52
C SER A 292 -17.77 8.55 26.86
N SER A 293 -17.73 7.67 25.86
CA SER A 293 -17.63 6.22 26.11
C SER A 293 -16.34 5.88 26.86
N ALA A 294 -16.42 5.05 27.91
CA ALA A 294 -15.27 4.73 28.75
C ALA A 294 -14.27 3.73 28.14
N TRP A 295 -14.67 2.95 27.13
CA TRP A 295 -13.79 1.98 26.47
C TRP A 295 -12.60 2.67 25.82
N TYR A 296 -11.42 2.11 26.06
CA TYR A 296 -10.15 2.55 25.47
C TYR A 296 -9.75 3.98 25.81
N LYS A 297 -10.42 4.64 26.78
CA LYS A 297 -10.06 6.00 27.23
C LYS A 297 -9.02 5.99 28.33
N VAL A 298 -7.94 5.27 28.08
CA VAL A 298 -6.82 5.05 29.01
C VAL A 298 -5.49 5.17 28.25
N ALA A 299 -4.41 5.43 28.98
CA ALA A 299 -3.07 5.58 28.40
C ALA A 299 -2.63 4.30 27.64
N ALA A 300 -2.93 3.11 28.18
CA ALA A 300 -2.66 1.83 27.53
C ALA A 300 -3.31 1.65 26.14
N HIS A 301 -4.30 2.48 25.80
CA HIS A 301 -4.97 2.48 24.51
C HIS A 301 -4.81 3.79 23.73
N GLY A 302 -3.81 4.59 24.09
CA GLY A 302 -3.37 5.75 23.33
C GLY A 302 -3.89 7.09 23.81
N CYS A 303 -4.82 7.18 24.78
CA CYS A 303 -5.19 8.49 25.31
C CYS A 303 -4.02 9.10 26.10
N GLN A 304 -3.49 10.22 25.61
CA GLN A 304 -2.33 10.87 26.21
C GLN A 304 -2.63 11.29 27.66
N PRO A 305 -1.68 11.15 28.60
CA PRO A 305 -1.89 11.54 30.00
C PRO A 305 -2.37 12.99 30.17
N THR A 306 -1.86 13.92 29.35
CA THR A 306 -2.31 15.32 29.39
C THR A 306 -3.76 15.48 28.95
N CYS A 307 -4.24 14.74 27.94
CA CYS A 307 -5.66 14.74 27.57
C CYS A 307 -6.55 14.19 28.71
N LEU A 308 -6.10 13.12 29.38
CA LEU A 308 -6.82 12.54 30.52
C LEU A 308 -6.86 13.51 31.73
N GLN A 309 -5.80 14.29 31.94
CA GLN A 309 -5.80 15.35 32.95
C GLN A 309 -6.80 16.46 32.62
N LEU A 310 -6.96 16.84 31.35
CA LEU A 310 -8.00 17.79 30.91
C LEU A 310 -9.40 17.24 31.19
N ALA A 311 -9.64 15.95 30.95
CA ALA A 311 -10.90 15.29 31.31
C ALA A 311 -11.15 15.30 32.82
N GLN A 312 -10.12 15.02 33.62
CA GLN A 312 -10.25 15.09 35.08
C GLN A 312 -10.51 16.51 35.57
N ALA A 313 -9.88 17.52 34.96
CA ALA A 313 -10.10 18.91 35.30
C ALA A 313 -11.54 19.36 34.98
N SER A 314 -12.08 18.96 33.83
CA SER A 314 -13.47 19.27 33.46
C SER A 314 -14.48 18.54 34.34
N LEU A 315 -14.16 17.33 34.81
CA LEU A 315 -14.99 16.58 35.75
C LEU A 315 -15.21 17.32 37.07
N SER A 316 -14.25 18.13 37.53
CA SER A 316 -14.36 18.88 38.78
C SER A 316 -15.57 19.83 38.81
N GLY A 317 -15.97 20.37 37.65
CA GLY A 317 -17.16 21.21 37.49
C GLY A 317 -18.46 20.45 37.22
N GLY A 318 -18.40 19.11 37.14
CA GLY A 318 -19.53 18.24 36.82
C GLY A 318 -20.60 18.16 37.91
N SER A 319 -21.81 17.75 37.54
CA SER A 319 -22.87 17.43 38.50
C SER A 319 -22.59 16.10 39.19
N CYS A 320 -22.99 15.98 40.46
CA CYS A 320 -22.98 14.72 41.18
C CYS A 320 -24.28 13.95 40.93
N GLU A 321 -24.62 13.74 39.66
CA GLU A 321 -25.80 12.99 39.26
C GLU A 321 -25.37 11.86 38.34
N ASP A 322 -26.02 10.71 38.50
CA ASP A 322 -25.79 9.58 37.62
C ASP A 322 -26.31 9.91 36.22
N ALA A 323 -25.52 9.57 35.20
CA ALA A 323 -25.90 9.74 33.81
C ALA A 323 -27.21 9.00 33.52
N ALA A 324 -28.02 9.58 32.63
CA ALA A 324 -29.21 8.91 32.13
C ALA A 324 -28.81 7.62 31.38
N ASN A 325 -29.72 6.65 31.32
CA ASN A 325 -29.56 5.45 30.49
C ASN A 325 -29.77 5.81 29.00
N ASP A 326 -28.84 6.59 28.46
CA ASP A 326 -28.87 7.13 27.11
C ASP A 326 -28.08 6.27 26.10
N GLU A 327 -27.91 6.78 24.89
CA GLU A 327 -27.19 6.08 23.82
C GLU A 327 -25.70 5.87 24.16
N VAL A 328 -25.05 6.81 24.86
CA VAL A 328 -23.63 6.72 25.22
C VAL A 328 -23.42 5.60 26.23
N TRP A 329 -24.28 5.55 27.25
CA TRP A 329 -24.29 4.46 28.23
C TRP A 329 -24.54 3.11 27.57
N GLN A 330 -25.56 3.02 26.70
CA GLN A 330 -25.89 1.78 26.03
C GLN A 330 -24.79 1.32 25.04
N ALA A 331 -24.15 2.26 24.34
CA ALA A 331 -23.07 1.97 23.41
C ALA A 331 -21.86 1.33 24.13
N PHE A 332 -21.51 1.81 25.33
CA PHE A 332 -20.48 1.18 26.16
C PHE A 332 -20.79 -0.31 26.37
N TRP A 333 -21.99 -0.65 26.85
CA TRP A 333 -22.33 -2.04 27.14
C TRP A 333 -22.48 -2.94 25.91
N ARG A 334 -22.89 -2.38 24.76
CA ARG A 334 -22.97 -3.14 23.50
C ARG A 334 -21.60 -3.55 22.96
N ILE A 335 -20.56 -2.75 23.22
CA ILE A 335 -19.18 -3.01 22.76
C ILE A 335 -18.44 -4.01 23.68
N TYR A 336 -18.95 -4.27 24.89
CA TYR A 336 -18.32 -5.15 25.88
C TYR A 336 -17.79 -6.48 25.31
N PRO A 337 -18.57 -7.32 24.57
CA PRO A 337 -18.06 -8.61 24.11
C PRO A 337 -16.85 -8.48 23.19
N GLU A 338 -16.86 -7.51 22.28
CA GLU A 338 -15.73 -7.24 21.39
C GLU A 338 -14.52 -6.76 22.19
N ALA A 339 -14.72 -5.80 23.09
CA ALA A 339 -13.63 -5.19 23.83
C ALA A 339 -12.90 -6.16 24.75
N VAL A 340 -13.65 -6.98 25.46
CA VAL A 340 -13.12 -7.98 26.39
C VAL A 340 -12.54 -9.18 25.62
N SER A 341 -13.15 -9.58 24.49
CA SER A 341 -12.58 -10.62 23.64
C SER A 341 -11.20 -10.24 23.11
N HIS A 342 -11.05 -8.99 22.66
CA HIS A 342 -9.77 -8.49 22.20
C HIS A 342 -8.76 -8.45 23.36
N TYR A 343 -9.15 -7.97 24.55
CA TYR A 343 -8.25 -7.91 25.71
C TYR A 343 -7.65 -9.28 26.05
N PHE A 344 -8.45 -10.35 26.01
CA PHE A 344 -7.99 -11.71 26.25
C PHE A 344 -7.43 -12.43 25.01
N SER A 345 -7.47 -11.78 23.84
CA SER A 345 -7.14 -12.42 22.54
C SER A 345 -7.93 -13.72 22.29
N ALA A 346 -9.16 -13.80 22.77
CA ALA A 346 -10.03 -14.97 22.69
C ALA A 346 -11.51 -14.55 22.69
N ASP A 347 -12.37 -15.26 21.96
CA ASP A 347 -13.82 -14.97 21.96
C ASP A 347 -14.43 -15.30 23.32
N VAL A 348 -14.71 -14.26 24.12
CA VAL A 348 -15.22 -14.44 25.48
C VAL A 348 -16.67 -14.95 25.50
N THR A 349 -17.39 -14.85 24.38
CA THR A 349 -18.79 -15.31 24.28
C THR A 349 -18.92 -16.84 24.32
N GLN A 350 -17.82 -17.55 24.03
CA GLN A 350 -17.75 -19.02 24.08
C GLN A 350 -17.32 -19.56 25.45
N THR A 351 -17.04 -18.69 26.42
CA THR A 351 -16.55 -19.09 27.74
C THR A 351 -17.69 -19.46 28.69
N ILE A 352 -17.40 -20.28 29.70
CA ILE A 352 -18.39 -20.66 30.73
C ILE A 352 -18.90 -19.47 31.57
N LEU A 353 -18.14 -18.38 31.61
CA LEU A 353 -18.48 -17.15 32.34
C LEU A 353 -19.41 -16.22 31.55
N TRP A 354 -19.58 -16.44 30.24
CA TRP A 354 -20.37 -15.57 29.38
C TRP A 354 -21.83 -15.38 29.83
N PRO A 355 -22.57 -16.41 30.29
CA PRO A 355 -23.94 -16.21 30.77
C PRO A 355 -24.02 -15.22 31.95
N ALA A 356 -23.05 -15.26 32.87
CA ALA A 356 -22.98 -14.34 34.00
C ALA A 356 -22.62 -12.92 33.53
N ALA A 357 -21.65 -12.77 32.63
CA ALA A 357 -21.33 -11.46 32.04
C ALA A 357 -22.51 -10.87 31.27
N SER A 358 -23.20 -11.68 30.45
CA SER A 358 -24.39 -11.28 29.70
C SER A 358 -25.53 -10.84 30.62
N GLN A 359 -25.73 -11.52 31.76
CA GLN A 359 -26.69 -11.08 32.78
C GLN A 359 -26.33 -9.69 33.33
N THR A 360 -25.07 -9.45 33.66
CA THR A 360 -24.60 -8.13 34.12
C THR A 360 -24.82 -7.06 33.05
N ILE A 361 -24.44 -7.32 31.80
CA ILE A 361 -24.63 -6.38 30.66
C ILE A 361 -26.11 -6.03 30.49
N ASN A 362 -27.00 -7.03 30.52
CA ASN A 362 -28.43 -6.80 30.39
C ASN A 362 -29.02 -5.99 31.55
N ALA A 363 -28.52 -6.19 32.78
CA ALA A 363 -28.89 -5.37 33.92
C ALA A 363 -28.43 -3.91 33.75
N MET A 364 -27.20 -3.69 33.27
CA MET A 364 -26.67 -2.35 33.00
C MET A 364 -27.44 -1.64 31.88
N LEU A 365 -27.81 -2.35 30.81
CA LEU A 365 -28.63 -1.81 29.72
C LEU A 365 -30.05 -1.45 30.15
N ARG A 366 -30.63 -2.18 31.11
CA ARG A 366 -32.00 -1.95 31.59
C ARG A 366 -32.05 -0.88 32.68
N ASP A 367 -31.22 -1.02 33.69
CA ASP A 367 -31.32 -0.28 34.95
C ASP A 367 -30.33 0.90 35.04
N GLY A 368 -29.47 1.08 34.03
CA GLY A 368 -28.51 2.19 33.97
C GLY A 368 -27.44 2.11 35.06
N CYS A 369 -27.01 3.27 35.57
CA CYS A 369 -26.05 3.38 36.66
C CYS A 369 -26.43 2.58 37.92
N ALA A 370 -27.73 2.43 38.22
CA ALA A 370 -28.19 1.74 39.42
C ALA A 370 -27.76 0.25 39.48
N ALA A 371 -27.53 -0.37 38.32
CA ALA A 371 -27.03 -1.75 38.24
C ALA A 371 -25.59 -1.90 38.78
N LEU A 372 -24.79 -0.83 38.81
CA LEU A 372 -23.42 -0.86 39.36
C LEU A 372 -23.38 -1.21 40.85
N MET A 373 -24.44 -0.91 41.60
CA MET A 373 -24.55 -1.31 43.01
C MET A 373 -24.75 -2.82 43.19
N GLN A 374 -25.43 -3.46 42.22
CA GLN A 374 -25.69 -4.91 42.25
C GLN A 374 -24.50 -5.71 41.68
N PHE A 375 -23.83 -5.15 40.68
CA PHE A 375 -22.71 -5.76 39.98
C PHE A 375 -21.49 -4.81 39.98
N PRO A 376 -20.80 -4.64 41.12
CA PRO A 376 -19.73 -3.65 41.27
C PRO A 376 -18.44 -4.04 40.51
N THR A 377 -18.25 -5.33 40.23
CA THR A 377 -17.07 -5.89 39.58
C THR A 377 -17.44 -6.55 38.26
N ASP A 378 -16.57 -6.42 37.28
CA ASP A 378 -16.64 -7.16 36.03
C ASP A 378 -16.38 -8.65 36.25
N VAL A 379 -17.21 -9.52 35.70
CA VAL A 379 -17.11 -10.98 35.89
C VAL A 379 -15.90 -11.55 35.15
N MET A 380 -15.48 -10.94 34.04
CA MET A 380 -14.39 -11.46 33.20
C MET A 380 -13.02 -10.96 33.67
N THR A 381 -12.87 -9.67 33.92
CA THR A 381 -11.60 -9.02 34.27
C THR A 381 -11.40 -8.87 35.77
N THR A 382 -12.43 -9.09 36.59
CA THR A 382 -12.48 -8.82 38.04
C THR A 382 -12.27 -7.35 38.43
N ALA A 383 -12.17 -6.44 37.45
CA ALA A 383 -12.00 -5.02 37.70
C ALA A 383 -13.28 -4.40 38.29
N GLU A 384 -13.12 -3.47 39.24
CA GLU A 384 -14.24 -2.68 39.73
C GLU A 384 -14.64 -1.62 38.71
N TRP A 385 -15.90 -1.61 38.28
CA TRP A 385 -16.38 -0.68 37.26
C TRP A 385 -16.17 0.79 37.63
N CYS A 386 -16.41 1.12 38.90
CA CYS A 386 -16.27 2.46 39.44
C CYS A 386 -14.82 2.93 39.58
N SER A 387 -13.86 2.00 39.68
CA SER A 387 -12.43 2.29 39.77
C SER A 387 -11.74 2.22 38.40
N GLY A 388 -12.41 1.66 37.39
CA GLY A 388 -11.89 1.49 36.06
C GLY A 388 -10.87 0.36 35.97
N MET A 389 -10.31 0.19 34.77
CA MET A 389 -9.22 -0.71 34.49
C MET A 389 -8.20 0.04 33.64
N PRO A 390 -7.04 0.46 34.19
CA PRO A 390 -6.05 1.29 33.47
C PRO A 390 -5.59 0.69 32.13
N GLN A 391 -5.73 -0.62 31.97
CA GLN A 391 -5.36 -1.36 30.78
C GLN A 391 -6.48 -1.48 29.74
N LEU A 392 -7.71 -1.03 30.00
CA LEU A 392 -8.84 -1.25 29.10
C LEU A 392 -9.90 -0.13 29.06
N PHE A 393 -10.40 0.31 30.22
CA PHE A 393 -11.47 1.30 30.30
C PHE A 393 -11.30 2.24 31.48
N ARG A 394 -11.75 3.48 31.31
CA ARG A 394 -11.67 4.47 32.40
C ARG A 394 -12.74 4.22 33.48
N PRO A 395 -12.56 4.77 34.69
CA PRO A 395 -13.53 4.62 35.78
C PRO A 395 -14.92 5.13 35.40
N LEU A 396 -15.96 4.32 35.69
CA LEU A 396 -17.36 4.72 35.49
C LEU A 396 -17.87 5.67 36.57
N SER A 397 -17.08 5.98 37.61
CA SER A 397 -17.44 6.97 38.63
C SER A 397 -17.62 8.40 38.09
N ALA A 398 -17.05 8.70 36.91
CA ALA A 398 -17.29 9.96 36.23
C ALA A 398 -18.71 10.04 35.62
N LEU A 399 -19.25 8.91 35.16
CA LEU A 399 -20.59 8.80 34.57
C LEU A 399 -21.67 8.53 35.62
N CYS A 400 -21.35 7.72 36.63
CA CYS A 400 -22.28 7.25 37.64
C CYS A 400 -21.78 7.56 39.07
N PRO A 401 -21.54 8.85 39.39
CA PRO A 401 -20.91 9.22 40.65
C PRO A 401 -21.69 8.78 41.90
N ARG A 402 -23.03 8.81 41.88
CA ARG A 402 -23.84 8.41 43.04
C ARG A 402 -23.85 6.91 43.21
N SER A 403 -24.11 6.16 42.14
CA SER A 403 -24.09 4.69 42.19
C SER A 403 -22.70 4.13 42.53
N CYS A 404 -21.63 4.86 42.20
CA CYS A 404 -20.27 4.53 42.61
C CYS A 404 -19.89 5.00 44.03
N GLY A 405 -20.74 5.78 44.70
CA GLY A 405 -20.51 6.25 46.06
C GLY A 405 -19.48 7.39 46.17
N CYS A 406 -19.38 8.25 45.15
CA CYS A 406 -18.62 9.49 45.23
C CYS A 406 -19.06 10.33 46.44
N GLY A 407 -18.11 10.79 47.25
CA GLY A 407 -18.36 11.49 48.52
C GLY A 407 -18.49 10.60 49.75
N GLN A 408 -18.74 9.29 49.59
CA GLN A 408 -18.75 8.31 50.69
C GLN A 408 -17.44 7.51 50.76
N ARG A 409 -16.82 7.23 49.61
CA ARG A 409 -15.57 6.46 49.51
C ARG A 409 -14.38 7.40 49.35
N ALA A 410 -13.43 7.35 50.28
CA ALA A 410 -12.23 8.20 50.26
C ALA A 410 -11.25 7.91 49.10
N ASN A 411 -11.36 6.75 48.44
CA ASN A 411 -10.37 6.26 47.49
C ASN A 411 -10.70 6.49 46.01
N LEU A 412 -11.84 7.11 45.68
CA LEU A 412 -12.22 7.34 44.28
C LEU A 412 -11.64 8.68 43.79
N THR A 413 -10.59 8.61 42.96
CA THR A 413 -9.91 9.77 42.38
C THR A 413 -10.68 10.45 41.25
N HIS A 414 -11.69 9.78 40.68
CA HIS A 414 -12.42 10.20 39.47
C HIS A 414 -13.89 10.55 39.77
N CYS A 415 -14.11 11.38 40.79
CA CYS A 415 -15.42 11.88 41.16
C CYS A 415 -15.54 13.38 40.88
N PRO A 416 -16.71 13.88 40.45
CA PRO A 416 -17.00 15.31 40.42
C PRO A 416 -16.80 15.96 41.80
N ALA A 417 -16.25 17.18 41.84
CA ALA A 417 -16.02 17.87 43.11
C ALA A 417 -17.33 18.20 43.85
N SER A 418 -18.43 18.34 43.10
CA SER A 418 -19.79 18.56 43.63
C SER A 418 -20.30 17.40 44.49
N CYS A 419 -19.72 16.20 44.39
CA CYS A 419 -20.10 15.07 45.25
C CYS A 419 -19.59 15.20 46.70
N ALA A 420 -18.55 15.99 46.94
CA ALA A 420 -17.95 16.11 48.27
C ALA A 420 -18.79 16.97 49.24
N SER A 421 -19.59 17.92 48.73
CA SER A 421 -20.32 18.89 49.55
C SER A 421 -21.69 18.41 50.04
N GLY A 422 -22.19 17.27 49.55
CA GLY A 422 -23.54 16.78 49.86
C GLY A 422 -23.72 16.15 51.24
N ASN A 423 -22.65 15.81 51.95
CA ASN A 423 -22.72 15.08 53.22
C ASN A 423 -22.97 15.97 54.47
N SER A 424 -23.15 17.28 54.31
CA SER A 424 -23.35 18.21 55.43
C SER A 424 -24.81 18.66 55.67
N SER A 425 -25.80 18.06 54.98
CA SER A 425 -27.20 18.54 55.01
C SER A 425 -28.24 17.55 55.55
N ASN A 426 -27.84 16.42 56.13
CA ASN A 426 -28.76 15.45 56.75
C ASN A 426 -28.57 15.36 58.25
#